data_AF-A0A101V7L2-F1
#
_entry.id   AF-A0A101V7L2-F1
#
_cell.length_a   1.000
_cell.length_b   1.000
_cell.length_c   1.000
_cell.angle_alpha   90.00
_cell.angle_beta   90.00
_cell.angle_gamma   90.00
#
_symmetry.space_group_name_H-M   'P 1'
#
loop_
_entity.id
_entity.type
_entity.pdbx_description
1 polymer ?
#
loop_
_entity_poly.entity_id
_entity_poly.type
_entity_poly.pdbx_seq_one_letter_code
_entity_poly.pdbx_strand_id
1 'polypeptide(L)' 'MPHLLIIMLIISVLVIAFIELPRLLKEKKIREILVFCVLLSAGFTHALIQTMGIEVSSNVEVTFKIVGLIKEWIGLLIQ' A
#
# COMPACT_ATOMS: atom_id res chain seq x y z
N MET A 1 9.03 -9.13 21.09
CA MET A 1 9.83 -9.61 19.93
C MET A 1 9.36 -8.95 18.61
N PRO A 2 9.37 -7.61 18.50
CA PRO A 2 8.87 -6.93 17.29
C PRO A 2 9.80 -7.10 16.08
N HIS A 3 11.10 -7.35 16.31
CA HIS A 3 12.11 -7.47 15.27
C HIS A 3 11.83 -8.65 14.32
N LEU A 4 11.36 -9.79 14.85
CA LEU A 4 11.01 -10.96 14.03
C LEU A 4 9.83 -10.66 13.10
N LEU A 5 8.81 -9.96 13.59
CA LEU A 5 7.66 -9.56 12.77
C LEU A 5 8.08 -8.61 11.65
N ILE A 6 8.93 -7.63 11.94
CA ILE A 6 9.46 -6.69 10.94
C ILE A 6 10.26 -7.45 9.87
N ILE A 7 11.12 -8.40 10.26
CA ILE A 7 11.90 -9.23 9.33
C ILE A 7 10.95 -10.04 8.42
N MET A 8 9.93 -10.70 8.99
CA MET A 8 8.94 -11.45 8.21
C MET A 8 8.16 -10.56 7.23
N LEU A 9 7.85 -9.33 7.65
CA LEU A 9 7.13 -8.35 6.85
C LEU A 9 7.98 -7.89 5.66
N ILE A 10 9.27 -7.61 5.87
CA ILE A 10 10.22 -7.28 4.79
C ILE A 10 10.36 -8.45 3.81
N ILE A 11 10.52 -9.68 4.32
CA ILE A 11 10.63 -10.88 3.47
C ILE A 11 9.36 -11.04 2.62
N SER A 12 8.18 -10.84 3.20
CA SER A 12 6.90 -10.97 2.49
C SER A 12 6.79 -9.96 1.33
N VAL A 13 7.14 -8.69 1.57
CA VAL A 13 7.16 -7.67 0.51
C VAL A 13 8.15 -8.01 -0.59
N LEU A 14 9.35 -8.48 -0.23
CA LEU A 14 10.36 -8.90 -1.21
C LEU A 14 9.86 -10.06 -2.06
N VAL A 15 9.24 -11.08 -1.47
CA VAL A 15 8.69 -12.24 -2.21
C VAL A 15 7.61 -11.78 -3.19
N ILE A 16 6.66 -10.96 -2.74
CA ILE A 16 5.58 -10.44 -3.60
C ILE A 16 6.16 -9.60 -4.73
N ALA A 17 7.07 -8.66 -4.43
CA ALA A 17 7.73 -7.85 -5.44
C ALA A 17 8.51 -8.72 -6.44
N PHE A 18 9.21 -9.75 -5.98
CA PHE A 18 10.00 -10.61 -6.86
C PHE A 18 9.15 -11.50 -7.78
N ILE A 19 7.90 -11.80 -7.40
CA ILE A 19 6.97 -12.58 -8.23
C ILE A 19 6.22 -11.66 -9.21
N GLU A 20 5.60 -10.59 -8.70
CA GLU A 20 4.71 -9.73 -9.48
C GLU A 20 5.48 -8.73 -10.37
N LEU A 21 6.55 -8.11 -9.86
CA LEU A 21 7.27 -7.05 -10.59
C LEU A 21 7.89 -7.55 -11.90
N PRO A 22 8.59 -8.69 -11.99
CA PRO A 22 9.13 -9.16 -13.27
C PRO A 22 8.04 -9.58 -14.25
N ARG A 23 6.90 -10.10 -13.76
CA ARG A 23 5.75 -10.41 -14.60
C ARG A 23 5.18 -9.12 -15.23
N LEU A 24 4.96 -8.07 -14.43
CA LEU A 24 4.45 -6.78 -14.88
C LEU A 24 5.43 -6.06 -15.82
N LEU A 25 6.74 -6.15 -15.56
CA LEU A 25 7.80 -5.62 -16.43
C LEU A 25 7.82 -6.33 -17.80
N LYS A 26 7.65 -7.65 -17.84
CA LYS A 26 7.58 -8.44 -19.09
C LYS A 26 6.38 -8.04 -19.94
N GLU A 27 5.23 -7.78 -19.31
CA GLU A 27 4.01 -7.34 -20.00
C GLU A 27 4.03 -5.84 -20.37
N LYS A 28 5.09 -5.09 -20.01
CA LYS A 28 5.25 -3.63 -20.23
C LYS A 28 4.07 -2.79 -19.69
N LYS A 29 3.39 -3.27 -18.66
CA LYS A 29 2.21 -2.61 -18.11
C LYS A 29 2.58 -1.57 -17.07
N ILE A 30 3.15 -0.46 -17.52
CA ILE A 30 3.67 0.62 -16.65
C ILE A 30 2.60 1.17 -15.71
N ARG A 31 1.33 1.27 -16.18
CA ARG A 31 0.21 1.68 -15.32
C ARG A 31 -0.06 0.69 -14.19
N GLU A 32 -0.02 -0.60 -14.46
CA GLU A 32 -0.21 -1.64 -13.43
C GLU A 32 0.98 -1.69 -12.46
N ILE A 33 2.21 -1.45 -12.94
CA ILE A 33 3.39 -1.31 -12.06
C ILE A 33 3.21 -0.15 -11.07
N LEU A 34 2.72 1.00 -11.55
CA LEU A 34 2.46 2.15 -10.66
C LEU A 34 1.41 1.81 -9.61
N VAL A 35 0.28 1.21 -10.00
CA VAL A 35 -0.78 0.80 -9.06
C VAL A 35 -0.26 -0.24 -8.07
N PHE A 36 0.50 -1.23 -8.55
CA PHE A 36 1.12 -2.26 -7.71
C PHE A 36 2.07 -1.64 -6.67
N CYS A 37 2.96 -0.74 -7.08
CA CYS A 37 3.88 -0.06 -6.16
C CYS A 37 3.14 0.79 -5.11
N VAL A 38 2.09 1.51 -5.52
CA VAL A 38 1.27 2.31 -4.59
C VAL A 38 0.55 1.41 -3.59
N LEU A 39 -0.06 0.31 -4.03
CA LEU A 39 -0.76 -0.61 -3.13
C LEU A 39 0.19 -1.36 -2.21
N LEU A 40 1.33 -1.85 -2.74
CA LEU A 40 2.33 -2.57 -1.96
C LEU A 40 2.95 -1.66 -0.89
N SER A 41 3.28 -0.42 -1.24
CA SER A 41 3.79 0.55 -0.27
C SER A 41 2.75 0.91 0.79
N ALA A 42 1.49 1.16 0.40
CA ALA A 42 0.42 1.44 1.36
C ALA A 42 0.19 0.29 2.35
N GLY A 43 0.13 -0.95 1.85
CA GLY A 43 -0.01 -2.15 2.69
C GLY A 43 1.18 -2.36 3.61
N PHE A 44 2.40 -2.16 3.10
CA PHE A 44 3.64 -2.25 3.89
C PHE A 44 3.67 -1.21 5.02
N THR A 45 3.37 0.05 4.71
CA THR A 45 3.32 1.13 5.70
C THR A 45 2.27 0.83 6.76
N HIS A 46 1.08 0.39 6.37
CA HIS A 46 0.02 0.05 7.32
C HIS A 46 0.45 -1.12 8.24
N ALA A 47 1.03 -2.18 7.68
CA ALA A 47 1.49 -3.32 8.45
C ALA A 47 2.66 -2.96 9.38
N LEU A 48 3.56 -2.05 8.97
CA LEU A 48 4.60 -1.49 9.84
C LEU A 48 4.02 -0.74 11.03
N ILE A 49 3.07 0.17 10.78
CA ILE A 49 2.42 0.96 11.84
C ILE A 49 1.76 0.03 12.87
N GLN A 50 1.04 -0.99 12.41
CA GLN A 50 0.45 -2.01 13.28
C GLN A 50 1.51 -2.79 14.08
N THR A 51 2.61 -3.20 13.43
CA THR A 51 3.69 -3.95 14.08
C THR A 51 4.42 -3.12 15.14
N MET A 52 4.48 -1.81 14.97
CA MET A 52 5.04 -0.87 15.95
C MET A 52 4.09 -0.62 17.14
N GLY A 53 2.90 -1.21 17.16
CA GLY A 53 1.90 -0.99 18.21
C GLY A 53 1.32 0.42 18.18
N ILE A 54 1.49 1.15 17.08
CA ILE A 54 0.85 2.45 16.89
C ILE A 54 -0.60 2.13 16.54
N GLU A 55 -1.50 2.41 17.48
CA GLU A 55 -2.93 2.33 17.25
C GLU A 55 -3.29 3.35 16.16
N VAL A 56 -3.58 2.85 14.96
CA VAL A 56 -4.25 3.66 13.95
C VAL A 56 -5.64 3.93 14.51
N SER A 57 -5.85 5.12 15.08
CA SER A 57 -7.15 5.50 15.60
C SER A 57 -8.17 5.32 14.47
N SER A 58 -9.18 4.49 14.68
CA SER A 58 -10.31 4.32 13.76
C SER A 58 -11.23 5.53 13.82
N ASN A 59 -10.65 6.73 13.76
CA ASN A 59 -11.42 7.96 13.75
C ASN A 59 -12.15 7.98 12.41
N VAL A 60 -13.38 7.44 12.43
CA VAL A 60 -14.23 7.22 11.26
C VAL A 60 -14.39 8.51 10.47
N GLU A 61 -14.35 9.65 11.16
CA GLU A 61 -14.39 10.98 10.55
C GLU A 61 -13.18 11.25 9.63
N VAL A 62 -11.97 10.81 10.01
CA VAL A 62 -10.76 10.94 9.19
C VAL A 62 -10.86 10.03 7.97
N THR A 63 -11.36 8.81 8.13
CA THR A 63 -11.60 7.89 7.01
C THR A 63 -12.60 8.49 6.01
N PHE A 64 -13.70 9.10 6.49
CA PHE A 64 -14.67 9.77 5.63
C PHE A 64 -14.08 11.00 4.92
N LYS A 65 -13.26 11.81 5.60
CA LYS A 65 -12.57 12.96 4.98
C LYS A 65 -11.61 12.52 3.89
N ILE A 66 -10.82 11.46 4.12
CA ILE A 66 -9.88 10.92 3.14
C ILE A 66 -10.62 10.34 1.93
N VAL A 67 -11.70 9.59 2.15
CA VAL A 67 -12.55 9.05 1.06
C VAL A 67 -13.17 10.19 0.24
N GLY A 68 -13.62 11.27 0.90
CA GLY A 68 -14.12 12.48 0.24
C GLY A 68 -13.07 13.12 -0.67
N LEU A 69 -11.86 13.32 -0.17
CA LEU A 69 -10.74 13.86 -0.94
C LEU A 69 -10.41 12.97 -2.14
N ILE A 70 -10.29 11.66 -1.94
CA ILE A 70 -9.99 10.71 -3.03
C ILE A 70 -11.05 10.81 -4.13
N LYS A 71 -12.34 10.92 -3.75
CA LYS A 71 -13.44 11.05 -4.70
C LYS A 71 -13.36 12.35 -5.50
N GLU A 72 -12.97 13.46 -4.87
CA GLU A 72 -12.77 14.75 -5.52
C GLU A 72 -11.62 14.72 -6.53
N TRP A 73 -10.48 14.15 -6.16
CA TRP A 73 -9.33 13.98 -7.05
C TRP A 73 -9.62 13.05 -8.23
N ILE A 74 -10.40 11.98 -8.03
CA ILE A 74 -10.84 11.10 -9.11
C ILE A 74 -11.82 11.82 -10.04
N GLY A 75 -12.73 12.63 -9.50
CA GLY A 75 -13.65 13.46 -10.30
C GLY A 75 -12.90 14.43 -11.21
N LEU A 76 -11.83 15.05 -10.71
CA LEU A 76 -10.96 15.95 -11.48
C LEU A 76 -10.14 15.24 -12.57
N LEU A 77 -9.90 13.93 -12.45
CA LEU A 77 -9.18 13.13 -13.45
C LEU A 77 -10.08 12.59 -14.58
N ILE A 78 -11.40 12.67 -14.41
CA ILE A 78 -12.40 12.12 -15.34
C ILE A 78 -13.12 13.22 -16.16
N GLN A 79 -13.04 14.49 -15.74
CA GLN A 79 -13.42 15.66 -16.57
C GLN A 79 -12.32 16.05 -17.56
#